data_AF-A0A844G803-F1
#
_entry.id   AF-A0A844G803-F1
#
_cell.length_a   1.000
_cell.length_b   1.000
_cell.length_c   1.000
_cell.angle_alpha   90.00
_cell.angle_beta   90.00
_cell.angle_gamma   90.00
#
_symmetry.space_group_name_H-M   'P 1'
#
loop_
_entity.id
_entity.type
_entity.pdbx_description
1 polymer ?
#
loop_
_entity_poly.entity_id
_entity_poly.type
_entity_poly.pdbx_seq_one_letter_code
_entity_poly.pdbx_strand_id
1 'polypeptide(L)'
;MNTDNVVALITPGPQRHLARFHIALGDPSLIYGQQDIASITFRREGNELALYHMALGISETRRIVLPGDEIQLQVDSKMLLIIVRAVSATHVLIDA
;
A
#
# COMPACT_ATOMS: atom_id res chain seq x y z
N MET A 1 22.58 -3.59 0.15
CA MET A 1 22.16 -3.21 1.51
C MET A 1 20.68 -2.86 1.40
N ASN A 2 19.81 -3.86 1.45
CA ASN A 2 19.14 -4.36 2.65
C ASN A 2 18.26 -3.30 3.33
N THR A 3 17.09 -3.08 2.74
CA THR A 3 15.89 -2.59 3.42
C THR A 3 14.75 -3.40 2.83
N ASP A 4 14.48 -4.54 3.45
CA ASP A 4 13.26 -5.29 3.21
C ASP A 4 12.08 -4.30 3.36
N ASN A 5 11.48 -3.87 2.24
CA ASN A 5 10.28 -3.04 2.20
C ASN A 5 9.04 -3.88 2.61
N VAL A 6 9.19 -4.69 3.64
CA VAL A 6 8.15 -5.56 4.18
C VAL A 6 7.27 -4.70 5.06
N VAL A 7 6.11 -4.34 4.52
CA VAL A 7 5.06 -3.67 5.28
C VAL A 7 4.18 -4.77 5.85
N ALA A 8 4.49 -5.24 7.06
CA ALA A 8 3.63 -6.19 7.75
C ALA A 8 2.31 -5.49 8.20
N LEU A 9 1.39 -5.29 7.26
CA LEU A 9 0.03 -4.85 7.52
C LEU A 9 -0.76 -6.02 8.09
N ILE A 10 -0.59 -6.24 9.39
CA ILE A 10 -1.31 -7.27 10.14
C ILE A 10 -2.75 -6.76 10.35
N THR A 11 -3.72 -7.31 9.61
CA THR A 11 -5.14 -7.07 9.89
C THR A 11 -5.92 -8.37 10.13
N PRO A 12 -6.07 -8.75 11.41
CA PRO A 12 -7.24 -9.49 11.87
C PRO A 12 -8.02 -8.65 12.90
N GLY A 13 -9.15 -8.09 12.48
CA GLY A 13 -10.08 -7.32 13.33
C GLY A 13 -10.30 -5.87 12.84
N PRO A 14 -11.26 -5.13 13.44
CA PRO A 14 -11.46 -3.72 13.13
C PRO A 14 -10.14 -2.97 13.38
N GLN A 15 -9.65 -2.20 12.38
CA GLN A 15 -8.45 -1.35 12.48
C GLN A 15 -8.63 -0.38 13.67
N ARG A 16 -8.23 -0.79 14.88
CA ARG A 16 -8.47 0.02 16.09
C ARG A 16 -7.56 1.25 16.12
N HIS A 17 -6.41 1.20 15.44
CA HIS A 17 -5.52 2.34 15.16
C HIS A 17 -4.76 2.10 13.85
N LEU A 18 -4.78 3.04 12.91
CA LEU A 18 -3.94 2.97 11.72
C LEU A 18 -2.47 3.17 12.12
N ALA A 19 -1.59 2.26 11.69
CA ALA A 19 -0.15 2.41 11.81
C ALA A 19 0.39 3.24 10.64
N ARG A 20 1.54 3.89 10.83
CA ARG A 20 2.15 4.77 9.81
C ARG A 20 3.35 4.10 9.17
N PHE A 21 3.38 4.11 7.83
CA PHE A 21 4.39 3.42 7.04
C PHE A 21 5.03 4.32 5.98
N HIS A 22 6.33 4.13 5.77
CA HIS A 22 7.09 4.80 4.71
C HIS A 22 7.36 3.78 3.62
N ILE A 23 6.82 4.01 2.43
CA ILE A 23 6.94 3.08 1.29
C ILE A 23 7.83 3.74 0.23
N ALA A 24 8.91 3.07 -0.14
CA ALA A 24 9.80 3.53 -1.20
C ALA A 24 9.09 3.51 -2.56
N LEU A 25 9.37 4.52 -3.39
CA LEU A 25 8.85 4.57 -4.76
C LEU A 25 9.56 3.55 -5.65
N GLY A 26 8.79 2.90 -6.52
CA GLY A 26 9.28 1.91 -7.49
C GLY A 26 9.38 0.49 -6.95
N ASP A 27 9.52 0.32 -5.64
CA ASP A 27 9.64 -0.98 -5.00
C ASP A 27 8.28 -1.51 -4.52
N PRO A 28 7.99 -2.81 -4.71
CA PRO A 28 6.80 -3.41 -4.15
C PRO A 28 6.93 -3.53 -2.63
N SER A 29 5.94 -2.99 -1.93
CA SER A 29 5.71 -3.25 -0.51
C SER A 29 4.70 -4.38 -0.35
N LEU A 30 5.14 -5.45 0.27
CA LEU A 30 4.30 -6.62 0.55
C LEU A 30 3.41 -6.34 1.75
N ILE A 31 2.17 -6.80 1.67
CA ILE A 31 1.13 -6.76 2.69
C ILE A 31 0.90 -8.21 3.11
N TYR A 32 1.23 -8.55 4.37
CA TYR A 32 1.15 -9.92 4.88
C TYR A 32 0.02 -10.10 5.89
N GLY A 33 -0.89 -11.03 5.59
CA GLY A 33 -1.72 -11.73 6.56
C GLY A 33 -1.23 -13.17 6.80
N GLN A 34 -1.81 -13.90 7.77
CA GLN A 34 -1.44 -15.31 8.03
C GLN A 34 -1.60 -16.23 6.81
N GLN A 35 -2.46 -15.87 5.84
CA GLN A 35 -2.68 -16.61 4.59
C GLN A 35 -2.81 -15.71 3.35
N ASP A 36 -2.79 -14.39 3.54
CA ASP A 36 -3.12 -13.41 2.50
C ASP A 36 -1.84 -12.70 2.03
N ILE A 37 -1.55 -12.74 0.73
CA ILE A 37 -0.42 -12.05 0.12
C ILE A 37 -0.96 -11.04 -0.89
N ALA A 38 -0.74 -9.76 -0.59
CA ALA A 38 -0.91 -8.66 -1.52
C ALA A 38 0.36 -7.82 -1.60
N SER A 39 0.47 -6.98 -2.61
CA SER A 39 1.53 -6.01 -2.74
C SER A 39 0.98 -4.69 -3.26
N ILE A 40 1.58 -3.61 -2.78
CA ILE A 40 1.35 -2.26 -3.30
C ILE A 40 2.68 -1.68 -3.78
N THR A 41 2.63 -0.99 -4.92
CA THR A 41 3.79 -0.26 -5.44
C THR A 41 3.35 1.15 -5.78
N PHE A 42 4.07 2.15 -5.27
CA PHE A 42 3.87 3.54 -5.67
C PHE A 42 4.90 3.91 -6.73
N ARG A 43 4.45 4.48 -7.86
CA ARG A 43 5.32 4.92 -8.95
C ARG A 43 5.00 6.36 -9.36
N ARG A 44 6.03 7.14 -9.66
CA ARG A 44 5.89 8.44 -10.33
C ARG A 44 5.76 8.20 -11.82
N GLU A 45 4.66 8.67 -12.40
CA GLU A 45 4.40 8.57 -13.83
C GLU A 45 4.14 9.96 -14.38
N GLY A 46 5.16 10.56 -15.00
CA GLY A 46 5.16 11.97 -15.32
C GLY A 46 4.98 12.82 -14.05
N ASN A 47 3.90 13.60 -13.99
CA ASN A 47 3.58 14.46 -12.86
C ASN A 47 2.64 13.79 -11.83
N GLU A 48 2.21 12.55 -12.07
CA GLU A 48 1.24 11.86 -11.22
C GLU A 48 1.91 10.82 -10.32
N LEU A 49 1.27 10.54 -9.19
CA LEU A 49 1.59 9.39 -8.35
C LEU A 49 0.56 8.29 -8.63
N ALA A 50 1.04 7.14 -9.11
CA ALA A 50 0.22 5.96 -9.35
C ALA A 50 0.46 4.91 -8.25
N LEU A 51 -0.63 4.36 -7.73
CA LEU A 51 -0.65 3.17 -6.90
C LEU A 51 -0.99 1.96 -7.77
N TYR A 52 -0.12 0.95 -7.71
CA TYR A 52 -0.35 -0.38 -8.23
C TYR A 52 -0.68 -1.30 -7.07
N HIS A 53 -1.70 -2.13 -7.24
CA HIS A 53 -2.10 -3.12 -6.25
C HIS A 53 -2.27 -4.48 -6.92
N MET A 54 -1.61 -5.49 -6.35
CA MET A 54 -1.75 -6.89 -6.76
C MET A 54 -2.09 -7.72 -5.54
N ALA A 55 -3.02 -8.66 -5.68
CA ALA A 55 -3.34 -9.64 -4.66
C ALA A 55 -3.63 -10.99 -5.32
N LEU A 56 -3.53 -12.08 -4.55
CA LEU A 56 -3.87 -13.39 -5.07
C LEU A 56 -5.33 -13.41 -5.59
N GLY A 57 -5.53 -13.86 -6.82
CA GLY A 57 -6.85 -13.91 -7.46
C GLY A 57 -7.38 -12.56 -7.96
N ILE A 58 -6.62 -11.46 -7.82
CA ILE A 58 -7.00 -10.13 -8.29
C ILE A 58 -5.97 -9.66 -9.31
N SER A 59 -6.44 -9.32 -10.52
CA SER A 59 -5.60 -8.68 -11.54
C SER A 59 -4.99 -7.38 -11.00
N GLU A 60 -3.76 -7.06 -11.42
CA GLU A 60 -3.13 -5.80 -11.04
C GLU A 60 -4.06 -4.62 -11.36
N THR A 61 -4.30 -3.77 -10.36
CA THR A 61 -5.07 -2.54 -10.53
C THR A 61 -4.14 -1.32 -10.43
N ARG A 62 -4.44 -0.29 -11.22
CA ARG A 62 -3.74 0.99 -11.22
C ARG A 62 -4.72 2.11 -10.85
N ARG A 63 -4.30 2.99 -9.95
CA ARG A 63 -5.05 4.19 -9.57
C ARG A 63 -4.12 5.39 -9.40
N ILE A 64 -4.52 6.56 -9.89
CA ILE A 64 -3.86 7.84 -9.54
C ILE A 64 -4.29 8.23 -8.14
N VAL A 65 -3.31 8.62 -7.32
CA VAL A 65 -3.52 8.92 -5.91
C VAL A 65 -2.89 10.25 -5.51
N LEU A 66 -3.53 10.94 -4.58
CA LEU A 66 -3.10 12.22 -4.03
C LEU A 66 -2.95 12.16 -2.51
N PRO A 67 -2.13 13.04 -1.89
CA PRO A 67 -2.17 13.23 -0.45
C PRO A 67 -3.60 13.55 0.03
N GLY A 68 -4.06 12.82 1.03
CA GLY A 68 -5.42 12.87 1.55
C GLY A 68 -6.32 11.74 1.06
N ASP A 69 -5.93 11.01 0.00
CA ASP A 69 -6.77 9.94 -0.54
C ASP A 69 -6.92 8.78 0.44
N GLU A 70 -8.18 8.37 0.63
CA GLU A 70 -8.57 7.13 1.28
C GLU A 70 -8.81 6.07 0.21
N ILE A 71 -8.11 4.94 0.34
CA ILE A 71 -8.07 3.89 -0.67
C ILE A 71 -8.38 2.57 0.02
N GLN A 72 -9.40 1.89 -0.46
CA GLN A 72 -9.74 0.55 0.00
C GLN A 72 -9.17 -0.48 -0.97
N LEU A 73 -8.37 -1.40 -0.46
CA LEU A 73 -7.72 -2.47 -1.21
C LEU A 73 -8.28 -3.81 -0.77
N GLN A 74 -8.73 -4.62 -1.73
CA GLN A 74 -9.15 -5.98 -1.47
C GLN A 74 -7.92 -6.87 -1.32
N VAL A 75 -7.78 -7.55 -0.19
CA VAL A 75 -6.71 -8.50 0.10
C VAL A 75 -7.37 -9.80 0.56
N ASP A 76 -7.36 -10.81 -0.32
CA ASP A 76 -8.17 -12.03 -0.17
C ASP A 76 -9.65 -11.70 0.08
N SER A 77 -10.20 -12.05 1.25
CA SER A 77 -11.58 -11.86 1.67
C SER A 77 -11.78 -10.58 2.50
N LYS A 78 -10.72 -9.76 2.65
CA LYS A 78 -10.70 -8.58 3.52
C LYS A 78 -10.51 -7.29 2.74
N MET A 79 -10.97 -6.19 3.34
CA MET A 79 -10.69 -4.84 2.87
C MET A 79 -9.68 -4.18 3.79
N LEU A 80 -8.58 -3.70 3.19
CA LEU A 80 -7.58 -2.86 3.84
C LEU A 80 -7.85 -1.41 3.45
N LEU A 81 -8.01 -0.54 4.45
CA LEU A 81 -8.00 0.90 4.23
C LEU A 81 -6.57 1.42 4.34
N ILE A 82 -6.11 2.14 3.32
CA ILE A 82 -4.89 2.95 3.37
C ILE A 82 -5.23 4.41 3.14
N ILE A 83 -4.50 5.31 3.82
CA ILE A 83 -4.64 6.75 3.64
C ILE A 83 -3.29 7.32 3.23
N VAL A 84 -3.23 7.98 2.07
CA VAL A 84 -2.01 8.66 1.62
C VAL A 84 -1.84 9.94 2.43
N ARG A 85 -0.78 10.05 3.23
CA ARG A 85 -0.55 11.22 4.08
C ARG A 85 0.35 12.25 3.43
N ALA A 86 1.44 11.79 2.81
CA ALA A 86 2.41 12.67 2.18
C ALA A 86 3.19 11.92 1.11
N VAL A 87 3.75 12.67 0.17
CA VAL A 87 4.55 12.14 -0.93
C VAL A 87 5.82 12.95 -1.02
N SER A 88 6.97 12.27 -1.00
CA SER A 88 8.28 12.89 -1.20
C SER A 88 8.84 12.55 -2.59
N ALA A 89 10.11 12.87 -2.82
CA ALA A 89 10.81 12.49 -4.04
C ALA A 89 11.10 10.98 -4.11
N THR A 90 11.13 10.28 -2.96
CA THR A 90 11.58 8.88 -2.86
C THR A 90 10.63 7.97 -2.13
N HIS A 91 9.67 8.51 -1.37
CA HIS A 91 8.76 7.72 -0.53
C HIS A 91 7.32 8.25 -0.56
N VAL A 92 6.39 7.38 -0.20
CA VAL A 92 5.01 7.70 0.16
C VAL A 92 4.80 7.36 1.63
N LEU A 93 4.24 8.31 2.36
CA LEU A 93 3.79 8.11 3.73
C LEU A 93 2.33 7.69 3.71
N ILE A 94 2.01 6.53 4.29
CA ILE A 94 0.64 6.06 4.42
C ILE A 94 0.27 5.74 5.87
N ASP A 95 -1.02 5.83 6.18
CA ASP A 95 -1.60 5.23 7.38
C ASP A 95 -2.42 3.99 6.96
N ALA A 96 -2.23 2.84 7.62
CA ALA A 96 -2.84 1.55 7.25
C ALA A 96 -3.06 0.60 8.46
#